data_AF-A0A150H223-F1
#
_entry.id   AF-A0A150H223-F1
#
_cell.length_a   1.000
_cell.length_b   1.000
_cell.length_c   1.000
_cell.angle_alpha   90.00
_cell.angle_beta   90.00
_cell.angle_gamma   90.00
#
_symmetry.space_group_name_H-M   'P 1'
#
loop_
_entity.id
_entity.type
_entity.pdbx_description
1 polymer ?
#
loop_
_entity_poly.entity_id
_entity_poly.type
_entity_poly.pdbx_seq_one_letter_code
_entity_poly.pdbx_strand_id
1 'polypeptide(L)'
;MAVCSRVPRDYDLYAERAKQGKEGQVAIVRVEQLAPFPFDLVCREIRRYPNAQLLWCQEEPMNMGAYLHVQPRFDTCLREEGRPMMGRMPYAGRPPSAATATGFGQVHAREQAQLINDALNVQYAYP
;
A
#
# COMPACT_ATOMS: atom_id res chain seq x y z
N MET A 1 8.79 7.25 -4.37
CA MET A 1 8.10 6.05 -3.83
C MET A 1 6.61 6.35 -3.79
N ALA A 2 5.74 5.40 -4.15
CA ALA A 2 4.30 5.62 -4.19
C ALA A 2 3.56 4.52 -3.41
N VAL A 3 2.83 4.93 -2.37
CA VAL A 3 2.07 4.06 -1.47
C VAL A 3 0.60 4.11 -1.86
N CYS A 4 0.00 2.96 -2.17
CA CYS A 4 -1.42 2.85 -2.54
C CYS A 4 -2.25 2.32 -1.36
N SER A 5 -3.29 3.05 -0.94
CA SER A 5 -4.18 2.67 0.18
C SER A 5 -5.67 2.62 -0.23
N ARG A 6 -6.45 1.75 0.44
CA ARG A 6 -7.90 1.51 0.20
C ARG A 6 -8.85 2.15 1.24
N VAL A 7 -8.39 2.69 2.36
CA VAL A 7 -9.28 2.99 3.51
C VAL A 7 -8.95 4.33 4.18
N PRO A 8 -9.89 4.97 4.91
CA PRO A 8 -9.87 6.38 5.34
C PRO A 8 -8.92 6.68 6.52
N ARG A 9 -7.90 5.84 6.72
CA ARG A 9 -6.79 6.05 7.66
C ARG A 9 -5.49 6.46 6.96
N ASP A 10 -5.60 6.86 5.69
CA ASP A 10 -4.57 7.61 4.98
C ASP A 10 -4.13 8.87 5.76
N TYR A 11 -5.01 9.48 6.56
CA TYR A 11 -4.65 10.59 7.45
C TYR A 11 -3.47 10.27 8.37
N ASP A 12 -3.37 9.05 8.92
CA ASP A 12 -2.25 8.66 9.76
C ASP A 12 -0.96 8.60 8.93
N LEU A 13 -1.02 8.07 7.70
CA LEU A 13 0.10 8.07 6.77
C LEU A 13 0.53 9.49 6.38
N TYR A 14 -0.42 10.40 6.12
CA TYR A 14 -0.13 11.80 5.82
C TYR A 14 0.50 12.51 7.01
N ALA A 15 -0.05 12.32 8.21
CA ALA A 15 0.45 12.92 9.44
C ALA A 15 1.88 12.43 9.74
N GLU A 16 2.12 11.12 9.68
CA GLU A 16 3.44 10.55 9.91
C GLU A 16 4.44 10.93 8.80
N ARG A 17 4.01 10.99 7.53
CA ARG A 17 4.86 11.47 6.43
C ARG A 17 5.30 12.92 6.65
N ALA A 18 4.38 13.78 7.08
CA ALA A 18 4.67 15.18 7.38
C ALA A 18 5.62 15.31 8.57
N LYS A 19 5.36 14.56 9.66
CA LYS A 19 6.26 14.51 10.83
C LYS A 19 7.67 14.03 10.47
N GLN A 20 7.81 13.08 9.54
CA GLN A 20 9.09 12.56 9.07
C GLN A 20 9.74 13.40 7.96
N GLY A 21 9.10 14.47 7.48
CA GLY A 21 9.62 15.32 6.40
C GLY A 21 9.78 14.60 5.06
N LYS A 22 8.96 13.57 4.79
CA LYS A 22 9.10 12.67 3.63
C LYS A 22 8.24 13.04 2.42
N GLU A 23 7.68 14.25 2.40
CA GLU A 23 6.72 14.70 1.39
C GLU A 23 7.30 14.69 -0.04
N GLY A 24 8.60 14.98 -0.18
CA GLY A 24 9.31 14.92 -1.46
C GLY A 24 9.78 13.52 -1.87
N GLN A 25 9.69 12.52 -0.99
CA GLN A 25 10.19 11.16 -1.22
C GLN A 25 9.05 10.15 -1.43
N VAL A 26 7.95 10.35 -0.69
CA VAL A 26 6.80 9.44 -0.63
C VAL A 26 5.53 10.12 -1.13
N ALA A 27 5.04 9.68 -2.28
CA ALA A 27 3.69 9.95 -2.74
C ALA A 27 2.71 8.96 -2.07
N ILE A 28 1.60 9.46 -1.55
CA ILE A 28 0.50 8.64 -1.06
C ILE A 28 -0.63 8.78 -2.08
N VAL A 29 -1.10 7.66 -2.61
CA VAL A 29 -2.15 7.58 -3.63
C VAL A 29 -3.27 6.71 -3.08
N ARG A 30 -4.52 7.11 -3.33
CA ARG A 30 -5.69 6.36 -2.88
C ARG A 30 -6.36 5.68 -4.06
N VAL A 31 -6.76 4.43 -3.85
CA VAL A 31 -7.56 3.68 -4.80
C VAL A 31 -8.97 3.56 -4.23
N GLU A 32 -9.78 4.57 -4.52
CA GLU A 32 -11.15 4.70 -4.01
C GLU A 32 -12.09 3.62 -4.59
N GLN A 33 -11.82 3.20 -5.83
CA GLN A 33 -12.63 2.21 -6.54
C GLN A 33 -11.80 0.96 -6.86
N LEU A 34 -12.28 -0.20 -6.41
CA LEU A 34 -11.55 -1.47 -6.61
C LEU A 34 -12.27 -2.45 -7.53
N ALA A 35 -13.58 -2.30 -7.68
CA ALA A 35 -14.40 -3.07 -8.59
C ALA A 35 -15.54 -2.18 -9.14
N PRO A 36 -15.66 -1.99 -10.46
CA PRO A 36 -14.69 -2.41 -11.49
C PRO A 36 -13.33 -1.73 -11.29
N PHE A 37 -12.23 -2.41 -11.60
CA PHE A 37 -10.89 -1.86 -11.35
C PHE A 37 -10.55 -0.77 -12.39
N PRO A 38 -10.18 0.45 -11.95
CA PRO A 38 -9.97 1.59 -12.84
C PRO A 38 -8.56 1.56 -13.46
N PHE A 39 -8.33 0.67 -14.42
CA PHE A 39 -7.02 0.51 -15.09
C PHE A 39 -6.50 1.81 -15.70
N ASP A 40 -7.36 2.56 -16.37
CA ASP A 40 -7.03 3.83 -17.01
C ASP A 40 -6.47 4.85 -16.01
N LEU A 41 -7.13 4.99 -14.85
CA LEU A 41 -6.72 5.93 -13.79
C LEU A 41 -5.43 5.47 -13.11
N VAL A 42 -5.32 4.18 -12.80
CA VAL A 42 -4.15 3.61 -12.11
C VAL A 42 -2.92 3.68 -12.99
N CYS A 43 -3.00 3.23 -14.24
CA CYS A 43 -1.88 3.28 -15.18
C CYS A 43 -1.43 4.75 -15.41
N ARG A 44 -2.39 5.69 -15.54
CA ARG A 44 -2.08 7.13 -15.66
C ARG A 44 -1.36 7.68 -14.43
N GLU A 45 -1.74 7.29 -13.22
CA GLU A 45 -1.08 7.75 -12.01
C GLU A 45 0.33 7.14 -11.87
N ILE A 46 0.52 5.87 -12.23
CA ILE A 46 1.84 5.22 -12.26
C ILE A 46 2.81 5.95 -13.20
N ARG A 47 2.33 6.42 -14.37
CA ARG A 47 3.14 7.21 -15.32
C ARG A 47 3.70 8.50 -14.72
N ARG A 48 3.01 9.12 -13.76
CA ARG A 48 3.49 10.34 -13.10
C ARG A 48 4.73 10.09 -12.24
N TYR A 49 5.00 8.85 -11.86
CA TYR A 49 6.12 8.46 -11.00
C TYR A 49 6.96 7.34 -11.63
N PRO A 50 7.68 7.62 -12.74
CA PRO A 50 8.39 6.61 -13.52
C PRO A 50 9.46 5.86 -12.72
N ASN A 51 10.13 6.57 -11.80
CA ASN A 51 11.22 6.02 -10.98
C ASN A 51 10.77 5.56 -9.58
N ALA A 52 9.48 5.64 -9.26
CA ALA A 52 9.00 5.32 -7.92
C ALA A 52 8.77 3.82 -7.74
N GLN A 53 9.33 3.25 -6.68
CA GLN A 53 8.88 1.93 -6.19
C GLN A 53 7.43 2.05 -5.69
N LEU A 54 6.59 1.11 -6.12
CA LEU A 54 5.21 1.00 -5.65
C LEU A 54 5.15 0.09 -4.42
N LEU A 55 4.28 0.42 -3.49
CA LEU A 55 3.99 -0.39 -2.32
C LEU A 55 2.49 -0.29 -2.02
N TRP A 56 1.86 -1.41 -1.70
CA TRP A 56 0.47 -1.45 -1.25
C TRP A 56 0.40 -1.43 0.26
N CYS A 57 -0.44 -0.55 0.80
CA CYS A 57 -0.66 -0.42 2.22
C CYS A 57 -2.13 -0.62 2.58
N GLN A 58 -2.40 -1.47 3.58
CA GLN A 58 -3.75 -1.69 4.10
C GLN A 58 -3.72 -2.11 5.57
N GLU A 59 -4.77 -1.74 6.31
CA GLU A 59 -4.92 -2.10 7.73
C GLU A 59 -5.32 -3.56 7.91
N GLU A 60 -6.09 -4.11 6.97
CA GLU A 60 -6.54 -5.49 7.02
C GLU A 60 -5.36 -6.48 6.89
N PRO A 61 -5.46 -7.67 7.50
CA PRO A 61 -4.51 -8.76 7.27
C PRO A 61 -4.25 -9.02 5.78
N MET A 62 -3.05 -9.45 5.42
CA MET A 62 -2.62 -9.66 4.02
C MET A 62 -3.52 -10.62 3.22
N ASN A 63 -4.04 -11.66 3.88
CA ASN A 63 -4.97 -12.63 3.31
C ASN A 63 -6.42 -12.11 3.26
N MET A 64 -6.65 -10.89 3.72
CA MET A 64 -7.91 -10.16 3.72
C MET A 64 -7.74 -8.82 2.98
N GLY A 65 -8.80 -8.01 2.98
CA GLY A 65 -8.78 -6.72 2.32
C GLY A 65 -8.62 -6.87 0.81
N ALA A 66 -7.83 -5.97 0.21
CA ALA A 66 -7.77 -5.85 -1.23
C ALA A 66 -6.47 -6.31 -1.86
N TYR A 67 -5.41 -6.54 -1.08
CA TYR A 67 -4.08 -6.84 -1.60
C TYR A 67 -4.09 -7.92 -2.68
N LEU A 68 -4.68 -9.10 -2.40
CA LEU A 68 -4.76 -10.21 -3.36
C LEU A 68 -5.61 -9.90 -4.60
N HIS A 69 -6.56 -8.97 -4.49
CA HIS A 69 -7.35 -8.50 -5.64
C HIS A 69 -6.57 -7.50 -6.49
N VAL A 70 -5.91 -6.52 -5.87
CA VAL A 70 -5.26 -5.43 -6.62
C VAL A 70 -3.91 -5.84 -7.20
N GLN A 71 -3.17 -6.73 -6.53
CA GLN A 71 -1.82 -7.12 -6.93
C GLN A 71 -1.70 -7.54 -8.40
N PRO A 72 -2.47 -8.51 -8.93
CA PRO A 72 -2.36 -8.89 -10.35
C PRO A 72 -2.79 -7.77 -11.31
N ARG A 73 -3.61 -6.83 -10.86
CA ARG A 73 -4.11 -5.71 -11.68
C ARG A 73 -3.08 -4.59 -11.77
N PHE A 74 -2.39 -4.29 -10.68
CA PHE A 74 -1.23 -3.40 -10.67
C PHE A 74 -0.09 -3.97 -11.51
N ASP A 75 0.18 -5.28 -11.43
CA ASP A 75 1.17 -5.94 -12.30
C ASP A 75 0.86 -5.72 -13.78
N THR A 76 -0.42 -5.76 -14.15
CA THR A 76 -0.86 -5.51 -15.53
C THR A 76 -0.55 -4.08 -15.97
N CYS A 77 -0.94 -3.08 -15.16
CA CYS A 77 -0.59 -1.68 -15.46
C CYS A 77 0.93 -1.44 -15.53
N LEU A 78 1.70 -2.04 -14.64
CA LEU A 78 3.16 -1.91 -14.63
C LEU A 78 3.81 -2.49 -15.89
N ARG A 79 3.31 -3.64 -16.38
CA ARG A 79 3.79 -4.24 -17.63
C ARG A 79 3.50 -3.36 -18.85
N GLU A 80 2.31 -2.77 -18.93
CA GLU A 80 1.94 -1.82 -19.99
C GLU A 80 2.88 -0.60 -20.02
N GLU A 81 3.35 -0.14 -18.85
CA GLU A 81 4.34 0.94 -18.74
C GLU A 81 5.79 0.50 -18.98
N GLY A 82 6.04 -0.75 -19.38
CA GLY A 82 7.39 -1.28 -19.57
C GLY A 82 8.19 -1.41 -18.26
N ARG A 83 7.51 -1.53 -17.13
CA ARG A 83 8.09 -1.65 -15.78
C ARG A 83 7.85 -3.06 -15.22
N PRO A 84 8.46 -4.12 -15.78
CA PRO A 84 8.26 -5.47 -15.28
C PRO A 84 8.75 -5.56 -13.84
N MET A 85 7.86 -5.94 -12.91
CA MET A 85 8.29 -6.26 -11.56
C MET A 85 9.06 -7.58 -11.56
N MET A 86 10.24 -7.59 -10.94
CA MET A 86 10.99 -8.81 -10.63
C MET A 86 10.41 -9.52 -9.38
N GLY A 87 9.08 -9.61 -9.25
CA GLY A 87 8.43 -10.20 -8.08
C GLY A 87 6.98 -9.76 -7.87
N ARG A 88 6.47 -9.99 -6.65
CA ARG A 88 5.14 -9.54 -6.21
C ARG A 88 5.20 -8.12 -5.67
N MET A 89 4.15 -7.32 -5.90
CA MET A 89 4.02 -5.96 -5.37
C MET A 89 4.32 -5.91 -3.87
N PRO A 90 5.21 -5.03 -3.39
CA PRO A 90 5.53 -4.90 -1.97
C PRO A 90 4.27 -4.60 -1.14
N TYR A 91 4.24 -5.13 0.08
CA TYR A 91 3.11 -5.02 0.99
C TYR A 91 3.55 -4.45 2.35
N ALA A 92 2.85 -3.42 2.82
CA ALA A 92 2.91 -2.96 4.21
C ALA A 92 1.52 -3.02 4.85
N GLY A 93 1.32 -3.98 5.73
CA GLY A 93 0.04 -4.17 6.39
C GLY A 93 0.15 -5.25 7.45
N ARG A 94 -0.99 -5.65 8.02
CA ARG A 94 -0.99 -6.70 9.04
C ARG A 94 -0.63 -8.07 8.43
N PRO A 95 0.05 -8.94 9.21
CA PRO A 95 0.36 -10.30 8.77
C PRO A 95 -0.93 -11.10 8.51
N PRO A 96 -0.86 -12.22 7.75
CA PRO A 96 -2.00 -13.10 7.56
C PRO A 96 -2.58 -13.58 8.89
N SER A 97 -3.91 -13.56 9.00
CA SER A 97 -4.62 -13.93 10.22
C SER A 97 -5.94 -14.62 9.86
N ALA A 98 -6.40 -15.51 10.73
CA ALA A 98 -7.76 -16.06 10.64
C ALA A 98 -8.82 -15.06 11.13
N ALA A 99 -8.44 -14.19 12.08
CA ALA A 99 -9.28 -13.13 12.60
C ALA A 99 -9.03 -11.81 11.84
N THR A 100 -10.07 -10.98 11.74
CA THR A 100 -10.01 -9.67 11.08
C THR A 100 -9.11 -8.68 11.79
N ALA A 101 -9.03 -8.75 13.13
CA ALA A 101 -8.16 -7.94 13.95
C ALA A 101 -7.82 -8.67 15.27
N THR A 102 -6.73 -8.24 15.92
CA THR A 102 -6.44 -8.64 17.31
C THR A 102 -7.46 -8.06 18.28
N GLY A 103 -7.91 -8.87 19.25
CA GLY A 103 -8.82 -8.43 20.32
C GLY A 103 -8.14 -7.61 21.42
N PHE A 104 -6.80 -7.50 21.40
CA PHE A 104 -6.04 -6.77 22.41
C PHE A 104 -5.66 -5.38 21.90
N GLY A 105 -6.21 -4.33 22.52
CA GLY A 105 -5.99 -2.95 22.08
C GLY A 105 -4.52 -2.51 22.01
N GLN A 106 -3.68 -2.98 22.94
CA GLN A 106 -2.25 -2.67 22.93
C GLN A 106 -1.53 -3.28 21.71
N VAL A 107 -1.88 -4.53 21.35
CA VAL A 107 -1.33 -5.20 20.17
C VAL A 107 -1.81 -4.49 18.92
N HIS A 108 -3.09 -4.12 18.87
CA HIS A 108 -3.66 -3.39 17.75
C HIS A 108 -2.95 -2.05 17.50
N ALA A 109 -2.69 -1.26 18.56
CA ALA A 109 -1.98 0.01 18.45
C ALA A 109 -0.53 -0.18 17.96
N ARG A 110 0.14 -1.24 18.43
CA ARG A 110 1.50 -1.58 17.99
C ARG A 110 1.53 -1.97 16.52
N GLU A 111 0.62 -2.82 16.06
CA GLU A 111 0.49 -3.23 14.66
C GLU A 111 0.22 -2.02 13.75
N GLN A 112 -0.64 -1.09 14.19
CA GLN A 112 -0.94 0.13 13.44
C GLN A 112 0.30 1.02 13.27
N ALA A 113 1.05 1.25 14.36
CA ALA A 113 2.28 2.05 14.30
C ALA A 113 3.37 1.39 13.43
N GLN A 114 3.47 0.06 13.49
CA GLN A 114 4.41 -0.69 12.67
C GLN A 114 4.05 -0.60 11.18
N LEU A 115 2.78 -0.82 10.82
CA LEU A 115 2.27 -0.70 9.46
C LEU A 115 2.60 0.65 8.82
N ILE A 116 2.37 1.75 9.55
CA ILE A 116 2.64 3.10 9.05
C ILE A 116 4.13 3.31 8.81
N ASN A 117 4.97 2.85 9.74
CA ASN A 117 6.42 2.94 9.59
C ASN A 117 6.93 2.09 8.42
N ASP A 118 6.41 0.87 8.25
CA ASP A 118 6.78 -0.02 7.15
C ASP A 118 6.39 0.62 5.80
N ALA A 119 5.19 1.20 5.72
CA ALA A 119 4.69 1.89 4.54
C ALA A 119 5.54 3.12 4.17
N LEU A 120 6.05 3.88 5.14
CA LEU A 120 6.86 5.08 4.90
C LEU A 120 8.36 4.81 4.73
N ASN A 121 8.83 3.60 5.04
CA ASN A 121 10.25 3.20 4.91
C ASN A 121 10.49 2.15 3.83
N VAL A 122 9.44 1.64 3.15
CA VAL A 122 9.52 0.50 2.21
C VAL A 122 10.19 -0.72 2.85
N GLN A 123 9.92 -0.94 4.12
CA GLN A 123 10.32 -2.19 4.75
C GLN A 123 9.26 -3.22 4.38
N TYR A 124 9.68 -4.23 3.61
CA TYR A 124 8.81 -5.35 3.27
C TYR A 124 8.44 -6.07 4.57
N ALA A 125 7.16 -6.05 4.91
CA ALA A 125 6.68 -6.78 6.08
C ALA A 125 6.66 -8.30 5.82
N TYR A 126 6.58 -8.73 4.55
CA TYR A 126 6.51 -10.14 4.15
C TYR A 126 7.11 -10.38 2.75
N PRO A 127 7.92 -11.46 2.56
CA PRO A 127 8.40 -11.92 1.25
C PRO A 127 7.33 -12.69 0.44
#